data_AF-A0A660QEY3-F1
#
_entry.id   AF-A0A660QEY3-F1
#
_cell.length_a   1.000
_cell.length_b   1.000
_cell.length_c   1.000
_cell.angle_alpha   90.00
_cell.angle_beta   90.00
_cell.angle_gamma   90.00
#
_symmetry.space_group_name_H-M   'P 1'
#
loop_
_entity.id
_entity.type
_entity.pdbx_description
1 polymer ?
#
loop_
_entity_poly.entity_id
_entity_poly.type
_entity_poly.pdbx_seq_one_letter_code
_entity_poly.pdbx_strand_id
1 'polypeptide(L)'
;MRRLFSYFMLHGLFIACADVQAIAVADLTTSEDPPSDEGYSFNWDYVYNYQYATSVAVDHYWILTAAHVADDGFPTTNLTINGELYTQQEIVFHSKASDPDSNETADIALVRYDKPFPGYYPLSSAVPVGSDIMICGYGRFGSVVSTFSDAYFTEDDLAHSTKRWGTNRIDGENSYSSTEPIVATTKGFDISISRDRGNAGKTDYEAGCNIYDSGGGMFYSDSGTWKLVGHMVARSSIASNQHVGNFAAATKYYVNWIKSVIVDYDTDMDGLPDWWETLYGSGPTSMERDGHLDSDGFTNYEEWLADTIPTDGNSFLEVLDYTEATRLVFSSSIHRKYQVQYRVDITDANEVWEAELDWFDGLGSQTVLSVSAATTNRFYRVRAKLR
;
A
#
# COMPACT_ATOMS: atom_id res chain seq x y z
N MET A 1 18.49 4.63 27.99
CA MET A 1 19.50 5.65 27.61
C MET A 1 19.19 6.06 26.17
N ARG A 2 18.41 7.14 25.99
CA ARG A 2 18.07 7.66 24.66
C ARG A 2 19.16 8.65 24.26
N ARG A 3 19.88 8.38 23.16
CA ARG A 3 20.88 9.31 22.62
C ARG A 3 20.12 10.38 21.82
N LEU A 4 20.08 11.59 22.35
CA LEU A 4 19.65 12.77 21.63
C LEU A 4 20.63 13.02 20.47
N PHE A 5 20.16 12.98 19.23
CA PHE A 5 20.83 13.65 18.13
C PHE A 5 20.57 15.15 18.27
N SER A 6 21.63 15.92 18.53
CA SER A 6 21.58 17.38 18.60
C SER A 6 21.43 17.96 17.19
N TYR A 7 20.26 18.51 16.87
CA TYR A 7 20.09 19.39 15.72
C TYR A 7 20.61 20.79 16.07
N PHE A 8 21.65 21.24 15.37
CA PHE A 8 22.06 22.64 15.36
C PHE A 8 21.09 23.42 14.44
N MET A 9 20.29 24.29 15.04
CA MET A 9 19.45 25.24 14.32
C MET A 9 20.29 26.49 13.99
N LEU A 10 20.58 26.74 12.72
CA LEU A 10 21.15 28.02 12.26
C LEU A 10 20.12 28.75 11.41
N HIS A 11 19.77 29.97 11.81
CA HIS A 11 18.77 30.83 11.16
C HIS A 11 19.32 31.49 9.89
N GLY A 12 18.52 31.45 8.82
CA GLY A 12 18.29 32.58 7.91
C GLY A 12 19.24 32.75 6.73
N LEU A 13 18.82 32.31 5.54
CA LEU A 13 19.05 33.00 4.28
C LEU A 13 17.99 32.56 3.27
N PHE A 14 17.29 33.51 2.63
CA PHE A 14 16.44 33.22 1.48
C PHE A 14 17.31 32.67 0.36
N ILE A 15 17.26 31.37 0.14
CA ILE A 15 17.83 30.69 -1.02
C ILE A 15 16.65 30.48 -1.98
N ALA A 16 16.81 30.93 -3.22
CA ALA A 16 15.89 30.57 -4.30
C ALA A 16 15.68 29.05 -4.27
N CYS A 17 14.42 28.61 -4.28
CA CYS A 17 14.05 27.20 -4.32
C CYS A 17 14.82 26.55 -5.47
N ALA A 18 15.91 25.85 -5.17
CA ALA A 18 16.58 24.99 -6.11
C ALA A 18 15.64 23.83 -6.35
N ASP A 19 15.37 23.50 -7.61
CA ASP A 19 14.57 22.34 -7.99
C ASP A 19 15.14 21.13 -7.26
N VAL A 20 14.34 20.56 -6.37
CA VAL A 20 14.80 19.53 -5.44
C VAL A 20 14.91 18.21 -6.21
N GLN A 21 15.95 17.41 -5.95
CA GLN A 21 16.25 16.22 -6.75
C GLN A 21 16.33 14.89 -5.97
N ALA A 22 16.21 13.71 -6.62
CA ALA A 22 15.99 12.39 -6.03
C ALA A 22 16.20 11.22 -6.99
N ILE A 23 16.62 10.07 -6.49
CA ILE A 23 17.17 8.91 -7.21
C ILE A 23 18.34 9.28 -8.16
N ALA A 24 19.29 8.38 -8.35
CA ALA A 24 20.29 8.56 -9.41
C ALA A 24 19.75 7.99 -10.71
N VAL A 25 19.77 8.77 -11.79
CA VAL A 25 19.18 8.40 -13.09
C VAL A 25 20.11 8.71 -14.25
N ALA A 26 19.96 7.94 -15.32
CA ALA A 26 20.59 8.22 -16.60
C ALA A 26 19.89 9.36 -17.38
N ASP A 27 18.59 9.57 -17.18
CA ASP A 27 17.78 10.58 -17.88
C ASP A 27 16.92 11.38 -16.89
N LEU A 28 17.46 12.51 -16.41
CA LEU A 28 16.81 13.32 -15.38
C LEU A 28 15.48 13.93 -15.85
N THR A 29 15.44 14.43 -17.09
CA THR A 29 14.26 15.13 -17.61
C THR A 29 13.07 14.18 -17.65
N THR A 30 13.29 12.94 -18.06
CA THR A 30 12.25 11.93 -18.15
C THR A 30 11.82 11.40 -16.78
N SER A 31 12.78 11.22 -15.87
CA SER A 31 12.53 10.62 -14.55
C SER A 31 11.63 11.44 -13.62
N GLU A 32 11.45 12.75 -13.89
CA GLU A 32 10.59 13.66 -13.09
C GLU A 32 9.16 13.75 -13.61
N ASP A 33 8.88 13.20 -14.78
CA ASP A 33 7.54 13.08 -15.33
C ASP A 33 6.98 11.67 -15.08
N PRO A 34 5.65 11.47 -15.06
CA PRO A 34 5.06 10.17 -14.82
C PRO A 34 5.55 9.11 -15.84
N PRO A 35 5.81 7.87 -15.41
CA PRO A 35 6.24 6.79 -16.32
C PRO A 35 5.31 6.51 -17.50
N SER A 36 4.05 6.93 -17.41
CA SER A 36 3.08 6.86 -18.52
C SER A 36 3.49 7.65 -19.75
N ASP A 37 4.27 8.71 -19.59
CA ASP A 37 4.71 9.57 -20.69
C ASP A 37 5.72 8.84 -21.59
N GLU A 38 6.42 7.86 -21.02
CA GLU A 38 7.31 6.91 -21.72
C GLU A 38 6.61 5.58 -22.08
N GLY A 39 5.29 5.49 -21.88
CA GLY A 39 4.48 4.34 -22.28
C GLY A 39 4.36 3.20 -21.26
N TYR A 40 4.86 3.38 -20.03
CA TYR A 40 4.63 2.41 -18.95
C TYR A 40 3.23 2.56 -18.35
N SER A 41 2.53 1.46 -18.10
CA SER A 41 1.25 1.47 -17.36
C SER A 41 1.40 1.65 -15.83
N PHE A 42 2.61 1.94 -15.36
CA PHE A 42 2.95 2.02 -13.94
C PHE A 42 2.40 3.33 -13.34
N ASN A 43 1.66 3.24 -12.22
CA ASN A 43 1.09 4.39 -11.54
C ASN A 43 1.88 4.77 -10.27
N TRP A 44 2.86 5.64 -10.41
CA TRP A 44 3.71 6.04 -9.29
C TRP A 44 2.99 6.82 -8.15
N ASP A 45 1.69 7.12 -8.25
CA ASP A 45 0.95 7.90 -7.25
C ASP A 45 0.81 7.18 -5.91
N TYR A 46 0.96 5.86 -5.88
CA TYR A 46 0.90 5.05 -4.66
C TYR A 46 2.27 4.88 -3.98
N VAL A 47 3.26 5.66 -4.41
CA VAL A 47 4.57 5.83 -3.78
C VAL A 47 4.59 7.20 -3.10
N TYR A 48 4.84 7.21 -1.79
CA TYR A 48 4.72 8.40 -0.95
C TYR A 48 6.04 8.78 -0.28
N ASN A 49 6.24 10.09 -0.11
CA ASN A 49 7.31 10.63 0.72
C ASN A 49 6.94 10.45 2.19
N TYR A 50 7.60 9.51 2.85
CA TYR A 50 7.40 9.20 4.26
C TYR A 50 8.71 9.45 5.00
N GLN A 51 8.66 10.35 5.99
CA GLN A 51 9.83 10.72 6.81
C GLN A 51 11.04 11.17 5.98
N TYR A 52 10.78 11.99 4.96
CA TYR A 52 11.78 12.45 3.99
C TYR A 52 12.38 11.35 3.12
N ALA A 53 11.97 10.10 3.30
CA ALA A 53 12.36 8.95 2.53
C ALA A 53 11.16 8.43 1.71
N THR A 54 11.10 7.13 1.43
CA THR A 54 10.07 6.57 0.55
C THR A 54 9.25 5.49 1.25
N SER A 55 8.00 5.35 0.82
CA SER A 55 7.11 4.26 1.19
C SER A 55 6.18 3.94 0.02
N VAL A 56 5.56 2.76 0.06
CA VAL A 56 4.64 2.29 -0.98
C VAL A 56 3.35 1.82 -0.33
N ALA A 57 2.17 2.24 -0.81
CA ALA A 57 0.91 1.64 -0.37
C ALA A 57 0.81 0.18 -0.84
N VAL A 58 0.50 -0.71 0.09
CA VAL A 58 0.38 -2.17 -0.11
C VAL A 58 -0.99 -2.72 0.27
N ASP A 59 -1.85 -1.87 0.83
CA ASP A 59 -3.26 -2.09 1.15
C ASP A 59 -3.96 -0.73 1.18
N HIS A 60 -5.29 -0.73 1.26
CA HIS A 60 -6.10 0.46 1.50
C HIS A 60 -5.59 1.31 2.66
N TYR A 61 -5.13 0.76 3.77
CA TYR A 61 -4.76 1.58 4.94
C TYR A 61 -3.29 1.51 5.31
N TRP A 62 -2.49 0.75 4.56
CA TRP A 62 -1.10 0.47 4.93
C TRP A 62 -0.11 0.84 3.83
N ILE A 63 0.95 1.51 4.26
CA ILE A 63 2.19 1.61 3.51
C ILE A 63 3.21 0.62 4.06
N LEU A 64 4.12 0.18 3.19
CA LEU A 64 5.33 -0.55 3.53
C LEU A 64 6.55 0.35 3.28
N THR A 65 7.50 0.33 4.21
CA THR A 65 8.76 1.08 4.12
C THR A 65 9.89 0.31 4.82
N ALA A 66 11.11 0.84 4.76
CA ALA A 66 12.23 0.29 5.53
C ALA A 66 12.02 0.54 7.02
N ALA A 67 12.34 -0.44 7.87
CA ALA A 67 12.13 -0.28 9.31
C ALA A 67 12.99 0.86 9.88
N HIS A 68 14.23 1.03 9.39
CA HIS A 68 15.10 2.11 9.85
C HIS A 68 14.62 3.50 9.45
N VAL A 69 13.73 3.60 8.45
CA VAL A 69 12.99 4.83 8.18
C VAL A 69 11.98 4.98 9.30
N ALA A 70 11.03 4.05 9.44
CA ALA A 70 9.95 4.16 10.44
C ALA A 70 10.41 4.30 11.93
N ASP A 71 11.62 3.86 12.28
CA ASP A 71 12.24 4.02 13.61
C ASP A 71 13.16 5.26 13.71
N ASP A 72 12.89 6.32 12.95
CA ASP A 72 13.70 7.55 12.93
C ASP A 72 13.53 8.45 14.18
N GLY A 73 12.70 8.03 15.14
CA GLY A 73 12.48 8.73 16.41
C GLY A 73 11.41 9.82 16.37
N PHE A 74 10.69 10.01 15.26
CA PHE A 74 9.50 10.85 15.22
C PHE A 74 8.27 10.09 15.76
N PRO A 75 7.41 10.72 16.59
CA PRO A 75 6.27 10.02 17.18
C PRO A 75 5.17 9.67 16.15
N THR A 76 4.99 10.48 15.11
CA THR A 76 3.99 10.29 14.05
C THR A 76 4.41 11.02 12.77
N THR A 77 4.22 10.38 11.61
CA THR A 77 4.41 11.04 10.30
C THR A 77 3.14 10.95 9.46
N ASN A 78 2.45 12.08 9.36
CA ASN A 78 1.24 12.20 8.55
C ASN A 78 1.59 12.37 7.06
N LEU A 79 0.71 11.89 6.18
CA LEU A 79 0.81 12.12 4.74
C LEU A 79 -0.20 13.17 4.31
N THR A 80 0.12 13.92 3.25
CA THR A 80 -0.85 14.77 2.56
C THR A 80 -1.01 14.27 1.14
N ILE A 81 -2.19 13.77 0.80
CA ILE A 81 -2.49 13.18 -0.51
C ILE A 81 -3.64 13.97 -1.11
N ASN A 82 -3.42 14.57 -2.27
CA ASN A 82 -4.42 15.42 -2.95
C ASN A 82 -5.02 16.53 -2.05
N GLY A 83 -4.20 17.08 -1.16
CA GLY A 83 -4.60 18.13 -0.21
C GLY A 83 -5.33 17.62 1.04
N GLU A 84 -5.57 16.32 1.16
CA GLU A 84 -6.17 15.69 2.33
C GLU A 84 -5.11 15.16 3.29
N LEU A 85 -5.30 15.39 4.59
CA LEU A 85 -4.42 14.88 5.64
C LEU A 85 -4.79 13.43 5.99
N TYR A 86 -3.79 12.56 5.95
CA TYR A 86 -3.83 11.17 6.38
C TYR A 86 -3.02 11.07 7.67
N THR A 87 -3.66 10.65 8.74
CA THR A 87 -3.08 10.61 10.09
C THR A 87 -2.56 9.22 10.40
N GLN A 88 -1.27 9.11 10.72
CA GLN A 88 -0.65 7.84 11.12
C GLN A 88 -1.31 7.31 12.40
N GLN A 89 -1.69 6.03 12.39
CA GLN A 89 -2.34 5.35 13.52
C GLN A 89 -1.40 4.38 14.23
N GLU A 90 -0.60 3.62 13.46
CA GLU A 90 0.17 2.49 13.98
C GLU A 90 1.41 2.25 13.13
N ILE A 91 2.47 1.74 13.75
CA ILE A 91 3.65 1.19 13.07
C ILE A 91 3.85 -0.24 13.57
N VAL A 92 4.00 -1.18 12.65
CA VAL A 92 4.30 -2.59 12.95
C VAL A 92 5.63 -2.95 12.29
N PHE A 93 6.65 -3.17 13.12
CA PHE A 93 7.96 -3.62 12.67
C PHE A 93 7.96 -5.13 12.47
N HIS A 94 8.64 -5.61 11.43
CA HIS A 94 8.92 -7.03 11.31
C HIS A 94 9.77 -7.48 12.50
N SER A 95 9.41 -8.63 13.08
CA SER A 95 10.16 -9.21 14.20
C SER A 95 10.32 -10.70 13.98
N LYS A 96 11.31 -11.31 14.65
CA LYS A 96 11.47 -12.76 14.67
C LYS A 96 10.20 -13.53 15.09
N ALA A 97 9.38 -12.95 15.96
CA ALA A 97 8.12 -13.59 16.39
C ALA A 97 7.01 -13.47 15.34
N SER A 98 7.16 -12.52 14.40
CA SER A 98 6.16 -12.18 13.39
C SER A 98 6.29 -13.00 12.10
N ASP A 99 7.35 -13.80 11.97
CA ASP A 99 7.61 -14.62 10.80
C ASP A 99 7.98 -16.06 11.21
N PRO A 100 7.07 -17.04 11.00
CA PRO A 100 7.38 -18.44 11.30
C PRO A 100 8.41 -19.04 10.33
N ASP A 101 8.62 -18.42 9.17
CA ASP A 101 9.50 -18.88 8.09
C ASP A 101 10.91 -18.24 8.18
N SER A 102 11.08 -17.17 8.97
CA SER A 102 12.38 -16.56 9.27
C SER A 102 12.67 -16.43 10.76
N ASN A 103 13.85 -16.89 11.17
CA ASN A 103 14.31 -16.82 12.56
C ASN A 103 14.96 -15.47 12.91
N GLU A 104 14.69 -14.42 12.13
CA GLU A 104 15.46 -13.16 12.12
C GLU A 104 14.53 -11.94 12.02
N THR A 105 15.00 -10.80 12.52
CA THR A 105 14.36 -9.49 12.31
C THR A 105 14.73 -8.99 10.91
N ALA A 106 13.81 -8.34 10.21
CA ALA A 106 14.04 -7.75 8.89
C ALA A 106 13.87 -6.23 8.94
N ASP A 107 14.57 -5.52 8.07
CA ASP A 107 14.55 -4.06 8.00
C ASP A 107 13.33 -3.54 7.20
N ILE A 108 12.13 -3.94 7.62
CA ILE A 108 10.86 -3.55 7.00
C ILE A 108 9.80 -3.23 8.05
N ALA A 109 8.93 -2.26 7.77
CA ALA A 109 7.85 -1.85 8.66
C ALA A 109 6.59 -1.50 7.88
N LEU A 110 5.44 -1.87 8.45
CA LEU A 110 4.12 -1.47 7.99
C LEU A 110 3.65 -0.27 8.80
N VAL A 111 3.04 0.71 8.14
CA VAL A 111 2.50 1.92 8.79
C VAL A 111 1.04 2.11 8.39
N ARG A 112 0.16 2.19 9.38
CA ARG A 112 -1.29 2.33 9.19
C ARG A 112 -1.74 3.78 9.20
N TYR A 113 -2.73 4.10 8.38
CA TYR A 113 -3.41 5.38 8.33
C TYR A 113 -4.91 5.29 8.62
N ASP A 114 -5.52 6.43 8.92
CA ASP A 114 -6.94 6.57 9.27
C ASP A 114 -7.89 6.54 8.06
N LYS A 115 -7.35 6.63 6.84
CA LYS A 115 -8.11 6.77 5.61
C LYS A 115 -7.60 5.82 4.54
N PRO A 116 -8.49 5.35 3.65
CA PRO A 116 -8.09 4.48 2.55
C PRO A 116 -7.28 5.29 1.52
N PHE A 117 -6.13 4.76 1.11
CA PHE A 117 -5.33 5.28 0.02
C PHE A 117 -6.10 5.21 -1.31
N PRO A 118 -5.87 6.15 -2.24
CA PRO A 118 -6.49 6.13 -3.57
C PRO A 118 -6.17 4.88 -4.41
N GLY A 119 -5.13 4.14 -4.02
CA GLY A 119 -4.76 2.84 -4.56
C GLY A 119 -3.48 2.34 -3.91
N TYR A 120 -3.07 1.13 -4.29
CA TYR A 120 -1.94 0.41 -3.72
C TYR A 120 -1.40 -0.61 -4.72
N TYR A 121 -0.28 -1.24 -4.39
CA TYR A 121 0.35 -2.27 -5.20
C TYR A 121 0.19 -3.66 -4.61
N PRO A 122 -0.19 -4.67 -5.42
CA PRO A 122 -0.15 -6.06 -4.99
C PRO A 122 1.30 -6.50 -4.76
N LEU A 123 1.49 -7.42 -3.82
CA LEU A 123 2.81 -7.94 -3.47
C LEU A 123 3.22 -9.08 -4.41
N SER A 124 4.49 -9.10 -4.82
CA SER A 124 5.05 -10.25 -5.53
C SER A 124 5.36 -11.41 -4.59
N SER A 125 4.97 -12.62 -4.97
CA SER A 125 5.39 -13.87 -4.34
C SER A 125 6.68 -14.44 -4.95
N ALA A 126 7.31 -13.72 -5.89
CA ALA A 126 8.51 -14.13 -6.60
C ALA A 126 9.58 -13.03 -6.63
N VAL A 127 10.84 -13.44 -6.78
CA VAL A 127 11.95 -12.56 -7.16
C VAL A 127 12.34 -12.90 -8.59
N PRO A 128 11.92 -12.11 -9.60
CA PRO A 128 12.14 -12.42 -11.00
C PRO A 128 13.57 -12.06 -11.44
N VAL A 129 14.57 -12.83 -10.96
CA VAL A 129 15.99 -12.61 -11.26
C VAL A 129 16.24 -12.49 -12.77
N GLY A 130 17.02 -11.49 -13.16
CA GLY A 130 17.33 -11.15 -14.55
C GLY A 130 16.27 -10.30 -15.24
N SER A 131 15.14 -9.99 -14.59
CA SER A 131 14.10 -9.14 -15.15
C SER A 131 14.34 -7.65 -14.86
N ASP A 132 13.90 -6.82 -15.80
CA ASP A 132 13.86 -5.37 -15.63
C ASP A 132 12.77 -5.00 -14.65
N ILE A 133 13.08 -4.05 -13.78
CA ILE A 133 12.21 -3.51 -12.77
C ILE A 133 12.16 -1.99 -12.87
N MET A 134 11.02 -1.45 -12.46
CA MET A 134 10.84 -0.03 -12.21
C MET A 134 11.27 0.28 -10.78
N ILE A 135 12.01 1.36 -10.59
CA ILE A 135 12.40 1.91 -9.28
C ILE A 135 11.70 3.25 -9.14
N CYS A 136 11.06 3.51 -8.00
CA CYS A 136 10.46 4.81 -7.71
C CYS A 136 10.81 5.25 -6.28
N GLY A 137 11.23 6.51 -6.15
CA GLY A 137 11.80 7.02 -4.90
C GLY A 137 11.77 8.53 -4.77
N TYR A 138 12.12 8.98 -3.57
CA TYR A 138 12.20 10.39 -3.15
C TYR A 138 13.59 10.76 -2.60
N GLY A 139 14.61 9.93 -2.85
CA GLY A 139 15.93 10.06 -2.27
C GLY A 139 16.74 11.25 -2.76
N ARG A 140 18.06 11.12 -2.80
CA ARG A 140 18.97 12.15 -3.35
C ARG A 140 19.29 11.89 -4.80
N PHE A 141 19.52 12.97 -5.52
CA PHE A 141 19.93 12.88 -6.92
C PHE A 141 21.36 12.45 -7.11
N GLY A 142 21.58 11.80 -8.24
CA GLY A 142 22.88 11.78 -8.89
C GLY A 142 22.82 11.24 -10.30
N SER A 143 24.00 11.03 -10.86
CA SER A 143 24.18 10.63 -12.24
C SER A 143 24.52 9.15 -12.33
N VAL A 144 24.05 8.48 -13.38
CA VAL A 144 24.47 7.11 -13.70
C VAL A 144 25.59 7.11 -14.73
N VAL A 145 26.66 6.39 -14.43
CA VAL A 145 27.76 6.09 -15.34
C VAL A 145 27.70 4.60 -15.65
N SER A 146 27.38 4.26 -16.90
CA SER A 146 27.30 2.88 -17.39
C SER A 146 28.06 2.81 -18.72
N THR A 147 29.32 2.42 -18.64
CA THR A 147 30.24 2.26 -19.77
C THR A 147 30.89 0.87 -19.70
N PHE A 148 31.68 0.53 -20.72
CA PHE A 148 32.45 -0.72 -20.72
C PHE A 148 33.43 -0.84 -19.54
N SER A 149 34.07 0.26 -19.12
CA SER A 149 35.07 0.27 -18.04
C SER A 149 34.47 0.55 -16.67
N ASP A 150 33.40 1.34 -16.62
CA ASP A 150 32.88 1.93 -15.40
C ASP A 150 31.37 1.73 -15.29
N ALA A 151 30.92 1.21 -14.14
CA ALA A 151 29.51 1.18 -13.78
C ALA A 151 29.32 1.59 -12.33
N TYR A 152 28.73 2.76 -12.13
CA TYR A 152 28.39 3.30 -10.84
C TYR A 152 27.32 4.39 -11.00
N PHE A 153 26.68 4.75 -9.90
CA PHE A 153 25.88 5.96 -9.78
C PHE A 153 26.44 6.85 -8.69
N THR A 154 26.17 8.14 -8.79
CA THR A 154 26.68 9.14 -7.84
C THR A 154 25.59 9.67 -6.92
N GLU A 155 26.02 10.41 -5.91
CA GLU A 155 25.19 11.31 -5.12
C GLU A 155 25.74 12.72 -5.35
N ASP A 156 25.09 13.48 -6.24
CA ASP A 156 25.60 14.75 -6.75
C ASP A 156 25.05 15.97 -5.98
N ASP A 157 23.87 15.82 -5.37
CA ASP A 157 23.20 16.85 -4.57
C ASP A 157 22.69 16.25 -3.25
N LEU A 158 22.67 17.08 -2.21
CA LEU A 158 22.06 16.77 -0.92
C LEU A 158 20.54 16.98 -0.91
N ALA A 159 19.98 17.69 -1.89
CA ALA A 159 18.55 17.83 -2.10
C ALA A 159 17.87 16.46 -2.24
N HIS A 160 16.68 16.33 -1.65
CA HIS A 160 15.85 15.11 -1.62
C HIS A 160 14.37 15.50 -1.51
N SER A 161 13.44 14.57 -1.73
CA SER A 161 11.97 14.73 -1.62
C SER A 161 11.21 15.03 -2.91
N THR A 162 11.88 15.08 -4.06
CA THR A 162 11.17 15.11 -5.36
C THR A 162 10.94 13.68 -5.82
N LYS A 163 9.77 13.33 -6.34
CA LYS A 163 9.52 11.97 -6.82
C LYS A 163 10.25 11.75 -8.14
N ARG A 164 10.97 10.64 -8.28
CA ARG A 164 11.52 10.19 -9.57
C ARG A 164 11.42 8.69 -9.75
N TRP A 165 11.56 8.29 -11.00
CA TRP A 165 11.61 6.89 -11.40
C TRP A 165 12.74 6.57 -12.37
N GLY A 166 13.12 5.30 -12.42
CA GLY A 166 14.03 4.76 -13.43
C GLY A 166 13.94 3.25 -13.46
N THR A 167 14.81 2.61 -14.22
CA THR A 167 14.82 1.15 -14.39
C THR A 167 16.14 0.55 -13.92
N ASN A 168 16.10 -0.70 -13.49
CA ASN A 168 17.29 -1.51 -13.25
C ASN A 168 16.91 -2.99 -13.42
N ARG A 169 17.84 -3.91 -13.20
CA ARG A 169 17.65 -5.35 -13.34
C ARG A 169 18.03 -6.07 -12.06
N ILE A 170 17.22 -7.07 -11.71
CA ILE A 170 17.52 -7.93 -10.55
C ILE A 170 18.72 -8.82 -10.86
N ASP A 171 19.81 -8.67 -10.11
CA ASP A 171 21.02 -9.49 -10.28
C ASP A 171 20.86 -10.89 -9.70
N GLY A 172 20.27 -11.00 -8.51
CA GLY A 172 20.11 -12.27 -7.80
C GLY A 172 19.57 -12.11 -6.38
N GLU A 173 19.00 -13.20 -5.84
CA GLU A 173 18.57 -13.27 -4.45
C GLU A 173 19.77 -13.30 -3.51
N ASN A 174 19.72 -12.53 -2.42
CA ASN A 174 20.78 -12.41 -1.43
C ASN A 174 20.21 -12.08 -0.04
N SER A 175 21.07 -11.96 0.98
CA SER A 175 20.70 -11.49 2.31
C SER A 175 21.65 -10.40 2.79
N TYR A 176 21.10 -9.40 3.46
CA TYR A 176 21.83 -8.26 3.99
C TYR A 176 21.64 -8.17 5.50
N SER A 177 22.75 -8.12 6.25
CA SER A 177 22.73 -7.92 7.70
C SER A 177 23.13 -6.49 8.04
N SER A 178 22.26 -5.78 8.75
CA SER A 178 22.51 -4.45 9.30
C SER A 178 22.74 -4.53 10.82
N THR A 179 23.55 -3.62 11.36
CA THR A 179 23.76 -3.50 12.81
C THR A 179 23.20 -2.20 13.40
N GLU A 180 22.99 -1.17 12.57
CA GLU A 180 22.47 0.14 12.97
C GLU A 180 21.65 0.74 11.82
N PRO A 181 20.61 1.54 12.10
CA PRO A 181 20.01 1.73 13.43
C PRO A 181 19.20 0.51 13.89
N ILE A 182 18.92 -0.43 12.97
CA ILE A 182 18.21 -1.68 13.26
C ILE A 182 19.17 -2.86 13.05
N VAL A 183 19.19 -3.76 14.03
CA VAL A 183 19.87 -5.07 13.90
C VAL A 183 18.91 -6.03 13.20
N ALA A 184 19.16 -6.28 11.92
CA ALA A 184 18.32 -7.12 11.08
C ALA A 184 19.16 -8.00 10.17
N THR A 185 18.59 -9.12 9.72
CA THR A 185 19.05 -9.86 8.55
C THR A 185 17.89 -9.97 7.58
N THR A 186 18.00 -9.20 6.51
CA THR A 186 16.95 -8.99 5.54
C THR A 186 17.21 -9.89 4.33
N LYS A 187 16.25 -10.71 3.94
CA LYS A 187 16.27 -11.52 2.73
C LYS A 187 15.71 -10.70 1.58
N GLY A 188 16.33 -10.83 0.41
CA GLY A 188 16.13 -9.85 -0.62
C GLY A 188 16.81 -10.18 -1.93
N PHE A 189 17.13 -9.13 -2.67
CA PHE A 189 17.91 -9.21 -3.89
C PHE A 189 18.78 -7.97 -4.08
N ASP A 190 19.81 -8.14 -4.89
CA ASP A 190 20.69 -7.06 -5.34
C ASP A 190 20.26 -6.54 -6.71
N ILE A 191 20.48 -5.25 -6.93
CA ILE A 191 20.53 -4.61 -8.25
C ILE A 191 21.85 -3.86 -8.38
N SER A 192 22.38 -3.76 -9.59
CA SER A 192 23.63 -3.04 -9.85
C SER A 192 23.57 -2.26 -11.14
N ILE A 193 24.32 -1.16 -11.21
CA ILE A 193 24.49 -0.47 -12.49
C ILE A 193 25.21 -1.40 -13.45
N SER A 194 24.60 -1.61 -14.61
CA SER A 194 25.11 -2.52 -15.61
C SER A 194 26.42 -2.00 -16.21
N ARG A 195 27.49 -2.80 -16.17
CA ARG A 195 28.72 -2.56 -16.93
C ARG A 195 28.55 -3.03 -18.36
N ASP A 196 27.85 -2.29 -19.21
CA ASP A 196 27.65 -2.56 -20.65
C ASP A 196 27.92 -4.04 -21.02
N ARG A 197 27.16 -4.95 -20.34
CA ARG A 197 27.60 -6.34 -20.19
C ARG A 197 27.30 -6.97 -21.51
N GLY A 198 28.32 -7.44 -22.23
CA GLY A 198 28.31 -7.86 -23.63
C GLY A 198 27.32 -8.97 -24.06
N ASN A 199 26.21 -9.18 -23.34
CA ASN A 199 25.02 -9.88 -23.80
C ASN A 199 23.68 -9.48 -23.11
N ALA A 200 23.63 -8.52 -22.19
CA ALA A 200 22.37 -8.15 -21.49
C ALA A 200 22.04 -6.64 -21.49
N GLY A 201 22.98 -5.75 -21.84
CA GLY A 201 22.74 -4.30 -21.92
C GLY A 201 22.33 -3.63 -20.61
N LYS A 202 22.48 -2.31 -20.53
CA LYS A 202 21.81 -1.48 -19.52
C LYS A 202 20.30 -1.44 -19.78
N THR A 203 19.50 -1.14 -18.77
CA THR A 203 18.08 -0.81 -18.95
C THR A 203 17.92 0.58 -19.59
N ASP A 204 16.74 0.87 -20.13
CA ASP A 204 16.49 2.09 -20.91
C ASP A 204 16.66 3.37 -20.06
N TYR A 205 16.23 3.33 -18.80
CA TYR A 205 16.32 4.44 -17.84
C TYR A 205 17.14 4.03 -16.61
N GLU A 206 18.33 3.45 -16.84
CA GLU A 206 19.20 2.93 -15.79
C GLU A 206 19.28 3.86 -14.57
N ALA A 207 19.01 3.31 -13.38
CA ALA A 207 18.90 4.07 -12.15
C ALA A 207 19.46 3.33 -10.92
N GLY A 208 19.83 4.10 -9.90
CA GLY A 208 20.26 3.62 -8.59
C GLY A 208 19.62 4.43 -7.46
N CYS A 209 19.51 3.81 -6.29
CA CYS A 209 18.91 4.42 -5.11
C CYS A 209 19.97 5.03 -4.18
N ASN A 210 19.76 6.26 -3.73
CA ASN A 210 20.65 7.00 -2.86
C ASN A 210 20.10 7.11 -1.42
N ILE A 211 20.76 7.93 -0.59
CA ILE A 211 20.21 8.30 0.72
C ILE A 211 18.81 8.88 0.54
N TYR A 212 17.91 8.60 1.49
CA TYR A 212 16.47 8.91 1.44
C TYR A 212 15.65 8.09 0.41
N ASP A 213 16.25 7.17 -0.35
CA ASP A 213 15.48 6.18 -1.13
C ASP A 213 15.11 4.94 -0.32
N SER A 214 15.53 4.84 0.94
CA SER A 214 15.12 3.75 1.82
C SER A 214 13.59 3.65 1.90
N GLY A 215 13.06 2.44 1.78
CA GLY A 215 11.64 2.16 1.60
C GLY A 215 11.12 2.40 0.17
N GLY A 216 11.99 2.78 -0.75
CA GLY A 216 11.71 2.99 -2.18
C GLY A 216 11.29 1.70 -2.86
N GLY A 217 10.20 1.77 -3.61
CA GLY A 217 9.60 0.61 -4.25
C GLY A 217 10.37 0.16 -5.49
N MET A 218 10.53 -1.15 -5.61
CA MET A 218 11.00 -1.84 -6.81
C MET A 218 9.85 -2.68 -7.35
N PHE A 219 9.50 -2.50 -8.61
CA PHE A 219 8.27 -3.04 -9.21
C PHE A 219 8.55 -3.84 -10.47
N TYR A 220 7.83 -4.94 -10.61
CA TYR A 220 7.88 -5.81 -11.78
C TYR A 220 6.48 -5.92 -12.40
N SER A 221 6.39 -5.84 -13.72
CA SER A 221 5.15 -6.08 -14.44
C SER A 221 5.03 -7.57 -14.77
N ASP A 222 4.08 -8.25 -14.13
CA ASP A 222 3.72 -9.63 -14.43
C ASP A 222 2.41 -9.63 -15.21
N SER A 223 2.49 -9.97 -16.51
CA SER A 223 1.34 -10.05 -17.40
C SER A 223 0.48 -8.77 -17.46
N GLY A 224 1.14 -7.60 -17.32
CA GLY A 224 0.48 -6.28 -17.35
C GLY A 224 0.16 -5.71 -15.97
N THR A 225 0.24 -6.51 -14.91
CA THR A 225 0.00 -6.06 -13.53
C THR A 225 1.32 -5.71 -12.86
N TRP A 226 1.46 -4.46 -12.42
CA TRP A 226 2.62 -4.01 -11.65
C TRP A 226 2.53 -4.52 -10.21
N LYS A 227 3.55 -5.27 -9.79
CA LYS A 227 3.66 -5.84 -8.44
C LYS A 227 4.89 -5.26 -7.74
N LEU A 228 4.76 -5.03 -6.45
CA LEU A 228 5.88 -4.63 -5.60
C LEU A 228 6.74 -5.87 -5.31
N VAL A 229 7.94 -5.92 -5.87
CA VAL A 229 8.91 -7.03 -5.70
C VAL A 229 9.85 -6.80 -4.53
N GLY A 230 10.15 -5.55 -4.20
CA GLY A 230 10.99 -5.24 -3.05
C GLY A 230 11.07 -3.78 -2.68
N HIS A 231 11.74 -3.51 -1.56
CA HIS A 231 11.98 -2.16 -1.04
C HIS A 231 13.46 -1.94 -0.83
N MET A 232 13.99 -0.83 -1.33
CA MET A 232 15.35 -0.43 -1.09
C MET A 232 15.62 -0.30 0.43
N VAL A 233 16.66 -0.96 0.94
CA VAL A 233 17.06 -0.85 2.35
C VAL A 233 18.55 -0.54 2.54
N ALA A 234 19.40 -0.84 1.55
CA ALA A 234 20.82 -0.58 1.67
C ALA A 234 21.50 -0.28 0.33
N ARG A 235 22.57 0.52 0.38
CA ARG A 235 23.37 0.92 -0.78
C ARG A 235 24.81 0.43 -0.61
N SER A 236 25.41 -0.04 -1.69
CA SER A 236 26.83 -0.41 -1.75
C SER A 236 27.67 0.73 -2.33
N SER A 237 28.71 1.13 -1.61
CA SER A 237 29.59 2.26 -1.95
C SER A 237 30.99 1.78 -2.31
N ILE A 238 31.58 2.35 -3.35
CA ILE A 238 32.98 2.12 -3.75
C ILE A 238 33.87 3.35 -3.54
N ALA A 239 33.29 4.53 -3.46
CA ALA A 239 33.94 5.77 -3.08
C ALA A 239 32.95 6.65 -2.28
N SER A 240 33.41 7.83 -1.83
CA SER A 240 32.58 8.73 -1.01
C SER A 240 31.28 9.18 -1.71
N ASN A 241 31.30 9.30 -3.03
CA ASN A 241 30.17 9.73 -3.86
C ASN A 241 29.90 8.78 -5.04
N GLN A 242 30.41 7.54 -4.99
CA GLN A 242 30.20 6.55 -6.05
C GLN A 242 29.71 5.24 -5.45
N HIS A 243 28.66 4.72 -6.06
CA HIS A 243 27.89 3.57 -5.58
C HIS A 243 27.65 2.61 -6.74
N VAL A 244 27.65 1.31 -6.47
CA VAL A 244 27.60 0.28 -7.53
C VAL A 244 26.32 -0.54 -7.54
N GLY A 245 25.60 -0.53 -6.42
CA GLY A 245 24.39 -1.31 -6.31
C GLY A 245 23.59 -1.01 -5.07
N ASN A 246 22.40 -1.56 -5.07
CA ASN A 246 21.39 -1.43 -4.04
C ASN A 246 20.92 -2.82 -3.64
N PHE A 247 20.60 -2.97 -2.37
CA PHE A 247 19.97 -4.17 -1.83
C PHE A 247 18.53 -3.83 -1.43
N ALA A 248 17.60 -4.68 -1.85
CA ALA A 248 16.20 -4.54 -1.55
C ALA A 248 15.65 -5.73 -0.76
N ALA A 249 14.85 -5.44 0.27
CA ALA A 249 14.05 -6.44 0.97
C ALA A 249 12.98 -6.98 0.02
N ALA A 250 12.97 -8.28 -0.25
CA ALA A 250 12.04 -8.86 -1.23
C ALA A 250 10.70 -9.25 -0.60
N THR A 251 9.60 -8.78 -1.19
CA THR A 251 8.24 -8.98 -0.66
C THR A 251 7.87 -10.45 -0.52
N LYS A 252 8.37 -11.32 -1.41
CA LYS A 252 8.24 -12.78 -1.36
C LYS A 252 8.51 -13.38 0.03
N TYR A 253 9.53 -12.90 0.74
CA TYR A 253 9.91 -13.46 2.04
C TYR A 253 9.02 -12.97 3.19
N TYR A 254 8.25 -11.91 2.96
CA TYR A 254 7.55 -11.18 4.01
C TYR A 254 6.04 -11.11 3.79
N VAL A 255 5.54 -11.66 2.68
CA VAL A 255 4.11 -11.66 2.34
C VAL A 255 3.25 -12.30 3.44
N ASN A 256 3.70 -13.41 4.04
CA ASN A 256 2.97 -14.07 5.13
C ASN A 256 2.83 -13.16 6.35
N TRP A 257 3.92 -12.49 6.73
CA TRP A 257 3.90 -11.51 7.81
C TRP A 257 2.99 -10.33 7.47
N ILE A 258 3.09 -9.76 6.26
CA ILE A 258 2.28 -8.63 5.84
C ILE A 258 0.78 -8.99 5.90
N LYS A 259 0.39 -10.13 5.34
CA LYS A 259 -0.99 -10.65 5.41
C LYS A 259 -1.45 -10.94 6.83
N SER A 260 -0.56 -11.33 7.73
CA SER A 260 -0.91 -11.54 9.15
C SER A 260 -1.20 -10.24 9.90
N VAL A 261 -0.63 -9.12 9.45
CA VAL A 261 -0.85 -7.78 10.02
C VAL A 261 -2.09 -7.13 9.40
N ILE A 262 -2.25 -7.27 8.08
CA ILE A 262 -3.37 -6.72 7.31
C ILE A 262 -4.48 -7.77 7.25
N VAL A 263 -5.34 -7.78 8.26
CA VAL A 263 -6.37 -8.84 8.45
C VAL A 263 -7.28 -9.01 7.23
N ASP A 264 -7.65 -7.92 6.57
CA ASP A 264 -8.51 -7.92 5.37
C ASP A 264 -7.71 -7.76 4.08
N TYR A 265 -6.50 -8.33 4.01
CA TYR A 265 -5.69 -8.29 2.80
C TYR A 265 -6.43 -8.94 1.61
N ASP A 266 -6.33 -8.30 0.45
CA ASP A 266 -7.01 -8.65 -0.81
C ASP A 266 -5.93 -8.83 -1.90
N THR A 267 -5.69 -10.08 -2.30
CA THR A 267 -4.57 -10.45 -3.18
C THR A 267 -4.79 -10.07 -4.64
N ASP A 268 -6.01 -10.21 -5.14
CA ASP A 268 -6.37 -9.91 -6.53
C ASP A 268 -7.06 -8.55 -6.71
N MET A 269 -7.27 -7.82 -5.61
CA MET A 269 -7.72 -6.44 -5.54
C MET A 269 -9.14 -6.24 -6.06
N ASP A 270 -10.00 -7.25 -5.91
CA ASP A 270 -11.38 -7.19 -6.38
C ASP A 270 -12.35 -6.56 -5.36
N GLY A 271 -11.90 -6.39 -4.12
CA GLY A 271 -12.65 -5.84 -2.98
C GLY A 271 -13.11 -6.90 -1.96
N LEU A 272 -12.74 -8.18 -2.15
CA LEU A 272 -13.00 -9.28 -1.23
C LEU A 272 -11.71 -9.65 -0.46
N PRO A 273 -11.76 -9.85 0.86
CA PRO A 273 -10.59 -10.31 1.61
C PRO A 273 -10.23 -11.77 1.32
N ASP A 274 -8.93 -12.07 1.24
CA ASP A 274 -8.36 -13.41 1.03
C ASP A 274 -9.00 -14.49 1.92
N TRP A 275 -9.20 -14.14 3.21
CA TRP A 275 -9.71 -15.07 4.20
C TRP A 275 -11.18 -15.42 3.96
N TRP A 276 -11.96 -14.45 3.46
CA TRP A 276 -13.38 -14.62 3.19
C TRP A 276 -13.58 -15.45 1.92
N GLU A 277 -12.79 -15.19 0.89
CA GLU A 277 -12.76 -16.02 -0.32
C GLU A 277 -12.26 -17.44 -0.03
N THR A 278 -11.29 -17.61 0.86
CA THR A 278 -10.83 -18.94 1.28
C THR A 278 -11.90 -19.69 2.06
N LEU A 279 -12.74 -18.98 2.84
CA LEU A 279 -13.80 -19.57 3.64
C LEU A 279 -14.97 -20.07 2.78
N TYR A 280 -15.37 -19.30 1.77
CA TYR A 280 -16.56 -19.60 0.96
C TYR A 280 -16.27 -20.09 -0.47
N GLY A 281 -15.06 -19.86 -0.96
CA GLY A 281 -14.56 -20.29 -2.27
C GLY A 281 -13.54 -21.43 -2.19
N SER A 282 -12.64 -21.45 -3.17
CA SER A 282 -11.58 -22.48 -3.28
C SER A 282 -10.18 -21.96 -2.99
N GLY A 283 -10.04 -20.67 -2.66
CA GLY A 283 -8.77 -20.01 -2.38
C GLY A 283 -8.91 -18.48 -2.33
N PRO A 284 -7.80 -17.76 -2.06
CA PRO A 284 -7.77 -16.33 -1.75
C PRO A 284 -7.81 -15.40 -2.98
N THR A 285 -8.26 -15.91 -4.13
CA THR A 285 -8.43 -15.18 -5.41
C THR A 285 -9.43 -15.92 -6.30
N SER A 286 -10.42 -16.58 -5.67
CA SER A 286 -11.24 -17.60 -6.34
C SER A 286 -12.69 -17.20 -6.51
N MET A 287 -13.09 -16.11 -5.89
CA MET A 287 -14.42 -15.57 -5.98
C MET A 287 -14.37 -14.25 -6.71
N GLU A 288 -15.19 -14.10 -7.75
CA GLU A 288 -15.33 -12.82 -8.42
C GLU A 288 -16.23 -11.91 -7.57
N ARG A 289 -15.79 -10.68 -7.30
CA ARG A 289 -16.57 -9.61 -6.63
C ARG A 289 -18.06 -9.57 -7.01
N ASP A 290 -18.35 -9.57 -8.31
CA ASP A 290 -19.70 -9.44 -8.87
C ASP A 290 -20.35 -10.82 -9.17
N GLY A 291 -19.72 -11.91 -8.73
CA GLY A 291 -20.25 -13.26 -8.83
C GLY A 291 -21.44 -13.50 -7.90
N HIS A 292 -22.29 -14.46 -8.27
CA HIS A 292 -23.47 -14.88 -7.50
C HIS A 292 -23.37 -16.38 -7.20
N LEU A 293 -22.91 -16.74 -6.01
CA LEU A 293 -22.53 -18.11 -5.71
C LEU A 293 -23.75 -19.02 -5.37
N ASP A 294 -24.82 -18.47 -4.81
CA ASP A 294 -26.07 -19.18 -4.48
C ASP A 294 -27.31 -18.72 -5.29
N SER A 295 -27.15 -17.70 -6.14
CA SER A 295 -28.18 -17.16 -7.03
C SER A 295 -29.39 -16.53 -6.32
N ASP A 296 -29.22 -15.99 -5.12
CA ASP A 296 -30.27 -15.26 -4.39
C ASP A 296 -30.49 -13.81 -4.86
N GLY A 297 -29.58 -13.31 -5.69
CA GLY A 297 -29.63 -11.99 -6.30
C GLY A 297 -28.61 -11.00 -5.72
N PHE A 298 -27.85 -11.37 -4.69
CA PHE A 298 -26.76 -10.56 -4.14
C PHE A 298 -25.40 -11.00 -4.69
N THR A 299 -24.51 -10.05 -4.93
CA THR A 299 -23.13 -10.37 -5.34
C THR A 299 -22.30 -10.78 -4.12
N ASN A 300 -21.18 -11.48 -4.35
CA ASN A 300 -20.20 -11.81 -3.32
C ASN A 300 -19.75 -10.56 -2.52
N TYR A 301 -19.63 -9.41 -3.19
CA TYR A 301 -19.28 -8.16 -2.53
C TYR A 301 -20.40 -7.59 -1.65
N GLU A 302 -21.65 -7.67 -2.10
CA GLU A 302 -22.81 -7.27 -1.28
C GLU A 302 -22.93 -8.16 -0.04
N GLU A 303 -22.71 -9.46 -0.21
CA GLU A 303 -22.69 -10.45 0.87
C GLU A 303 -21.56 -10.16 1.87
N TRP A 304 -20.35 -9.86 1.38
CA TRP A 304 -19.23 -9.41 2.21
C TRP A 304 -19.57 -8.14 3.00
N LEU A 305 -20.16 -7.12 2.35
CA LEU A 305 -20.57 -5.89 3.02
C LEU A 305 -21.67 -6.12 4.07
N ALA A 306 -22.55 -7.10 3.87
CA ALA A 306 -23.65 -7.44 4.77
C ALA A 306 -23.26 -8.38 5.92
N ASP A 307 -22.10 -9.06 5.81
CA ASP A 307 -21.66 -10.14 6.71
C ASP A 307 -22.57 -11.38 6.65
N THR A 308 -22.96 -11.75 5.44
CA THR A 308 -23.84 -12.89 5.13
C THR A 308 -23.07 -14.02 4.46
N ILE A 309 -23.75 -15.14 4.17
CA ILE A 309 -23.13 -16.39 3.71
C ILE A 309 -23.40 -16.53 2.20
N PRO A 310 -22.41 -16.30 1.32
CA PRO A 310 -22.62 -16.30 -0.15
C PRO A 310 -22.93 -17.69 -0.74
N THR A 311 -22.95 -18.74 0.09
CA THR A 311 -23.26 -20.12 -0.30
C THR A 311 -24.65 -20.57 0.14
N ASP A 312 -25.40 -19.71 0.83
CA ASP A 312 -26.74 -20.00 1.35
C ASP A 312 -27.69 -18.89 0.93
N GLY A 313 -28.51 -19.15 -0.10
CA GLY A 313 -29.44 -18.15 -0.64
C GLY A 313 -30.61 -17.78 0.27
N ASN A 314 -30.58 -18.17 1.55
CA ASN A 314 -31.44 -17.64 2.61
C ASN A 314 -30.68 -16.72 3.58
N SER A 315 -29.39 -16.46 3.33
CA SER A 315 -28.52 -15.62 4.13
C SER A 315 -28.30 -14.30 3.41
N PHE A 316 -29.14 -13.31 3.69
CA PHE A 316 -28.99 -11.98 3.14
C PHE A 316 -29.40 -10.91 4.17
N LEU A 317 -29.06 -9.65 3.89
CA LEU A 317 -29.53 -8.52 4.70
C LEU A 317 -31.03 -8.33 4.48
N GLU A 318 -31.82 -8.67 5.50
CA GLU A 318 -33.28 -8.72 5.41
C GLU A 318 -33.92 -7.80 6.45
N VAL A 319 -34.96 -7.07 6.02
CA VAL A 319 -35.93 -6.46 6.94
C VAL A 319 -36.91 -7.55 7.39
N LEU A 320 -36.75 -7.98 8.64
CA LEU A 320 -37.45 -9.12 9.24
C LEU A 320 -38.85 -8.75 9.72
N ASP A 321 -39.02 -7.55 10.26
CA ASP A 321 -40.30 -7.07 10.77
C ASP A 321 -40.42 -5.55 10.69
N TYR A 322 -41.65 -5.08 10.45
CA TYR A 322 -42.02 -3.68 10.58
C TYR A 322 -43.37 -3.60 11.29
N THR A 323 -43.34 -3.29 12.59
CA THR A 323 -44.52 -3.26 13.45
C THR A 323 -44.85 -1.85 13.94
N GLU A 324 -46.15 -1.62 14.20
CA GLU A 324 -46.69 -0.39 14.80
C GLU A 324 -46.27 0.91 14.10
N ALA A 325 -45.92 0.83 12.81
CA ALA A 325 -45.39 1.92 12.00
C ALA A 325 -44.16 2.66 12.60
N THR A 326 -43.49 2.08 13.59
CA THR A 326 -42.45 2.75 14.39
C THR A 326 -41.33 1.81 14.81
N ARG A 327 -41.44 0.51 14.56
CA ARG A 327 -40.43 -0.49 14.94
C ARG A 327 -39.97 -1.25 13.71
N LEU A 328 -38.68 -1.15 13.39
CA LEU A 328 -38.03 -1.89 12.32
C LEU A 328 -37.10 -2.95 12.93
N VAL A 329 -37.21 -4.18 12.46
CA VAL A 329 -36.30 -5.28 12.81
C VAL A 329 -35.62 -5.77 11.55
N PHE A 330 -34.30 -5.94 11.59
CA PHE A 330 -33.54 -6.43 10.44
C PHE A 330 -32.36 -7.31 10.89
N SER A 331 -31.90 -8.21 10.02
CA SER A 331 -30.71 -9.03 10.27
C SER A 331 -29.47 -8.14 10.36
N SER A 332 -28.56 -8.43 11.29
CA SER A 332 -27.34 -7.62 11.46
C SER A 332 -26.17 -8.44 11.97
N SER A 333 -25.00 -7.81 12.03
CA SER A 333 -23.76 -8.38 12.54
C SER A 333 -23.02 -7.37 13.42
N ILE A 334 -22.28 -7.87 14.41
CA ILE A 334 -21.38 -7.08 15.25
C ILE A 334 -20.15 -6.53 14.49
N HIS A 335 -19.91 -7.02 13.28
CA HIS A 335 -18.76 -6.66 12.45
C HIS A 335 -19.09 -5.60 11.38
N ARG A 336 -20.30 -5.05 11.39
CA ARG A 336 -20.76 -4.07 10.39
C ARG A 336 -21.42 -2.86 11.04
N LYS A 337 -21.46 -1.79 10.26
CA LYS A 337 -22.25 -0.59 10.54
C LYS A 337 -23.49 -0.58 9.66
N TYR A 338 -24.57 -0.04 10.21
CA TYR A 338 -25.86 0.03 9.53
C TYR A 338 -26.39 1.46 9.48
N GLN A 339 -27.16 1.74 8.44
CA GLN A 339 -27.96 2.95 8.34
C GLN A 339 -29.35 2.58 7.82
N VAL A 340 -30.38 3.03 8.52
CA VAL A 340 -31.77 2.96 8.06
C VAL A 340 -32.08 4.24 7.31
N GLN A 341 -32.67 4.08 6.14
CA GLN A 341 -33.08 5.19 5.30
C GLN A 341 -34.55 5.06 4.94
N TYR A 342 -35.21 6.19 4.66
CA TYR A 342 -36.58 6.20 4.20
C TYR A 342 -36.79 7.11 2.98
N ARG A 343 -37.90 6.88 2.29
CA ARG A 343 -38.51 7.82 1.33
C ARG A 343 -40.03 7.74 1.41
N VAL A 344 -40.74 8.77 0.96
CA VAL A 344 -42.21 8.85 1.02
C VAL A 344 -42.88 8.38 -0.27
N ASP A 345 -42.22 8.51 -1.42
CA ASP A 345 -42.71 8.04 -2.72
C ASP A 345 -41.68 7.11 -3.39
N ILE A 346 -42.02 5.82 -3.43
CA ILE A 346 -41.17 4.81 -4.06
C ILE A 346 -41.06 5.01 -5.59
N THR A 347 -42.00 5.74 -6.18
CA THR A 347 -42.17 5.92 -7.64
C THR A 347 -41.54 7.20 -8.18
N ASP A 348 -41.25 8.19 -7.33
CA ASP A 348 -40.48 9.36 -7.74
C ASP A 348 -38.99 9.01 -7.83
N ALA A 349 -38.47 9.02 -9.06
CA ALA A 349 -37.05 8.75 -9.32
C ALA A 349 -36.12 9.89 -8.88
N ASN A 350 -36.65 11.09 -8.61
CA ASN A 350 -35.87 12.24 -8.15
C ASN A 350 -35.84 12.34 -6.62
N GLU A 351 -36.69 11.60 -5.92
CA GLU A 351 -36.65 11.56 -4.46
C GLU A 351 -35.40 10.81 -3.98
N VAL A 352 -34.63 11.44 -3.10
CA VAL A 352 -33.45 10.85 -2.49
C VAL A 352 -33.83 10.11 -1.21
N TRP A 353 -33.14 9.01 -0.92
CA TRP A 353 -33.28 8.33 0.36
C TRP A 353 -32.71 9.19 1.49
N GLU A 354 -33.55 9.52 2.46
CA GLU A 354 -33.16 10.29 3.64
C GLU A 354 -32.70 9.34 4.76
N ALA A 355 -31.66 9.72 5.49
CA ALA A 355 -31.20 8.95 6.65
C ALA A 355 -32.18 9.13 7.81
N GLU A 356 -32.68 8.01 8.35
CA GLU A 356 -33.42 8.02 9.61
C GLU A 356 -32.46 8.34 10.78
N LEU A 357 -31.25 7.77 10.71
CA LEU A 357 -30.15 7.98 11.65
C LEU A 357 -28.80 7.97 10.92
N ASP A 358 -27.79 8.55 11.54
CA ASP A 358 -26.40 8.32 11.14
C ASP A 358 -26.00 6.85 11.30
N TRP A 359 -24.89 6.46 10.66
CA TRP A 359 -24.36 5.10 10.74
C TRP A 359 -24.10 4.69 12.20
N PHE A 360 -24.56 3.50 12.58
CA PHE A 360 -24.37 2.94 13.91
C PHE A 360 -23.83 1.50 13.84
N ASP A 361 -23.12 1.07 14.88
CA ASP A 361 -22.58 -0.29 14.98
C ASP A 361 -23.70 -1.32 15.19
N GLY A 362 -23.62 -2.46 14.49
CA GLY A 362 -24.46 -3.62 14.81
C GLY A 362 -24.04 -4.25 16.14
N LEU A 363 -25.01 -4.77 16.89
CA LEU A 363 -24.80 -5.25 18.27
C LEU A 363 -25.13 -6.74 18.46
N GLY A 364 -25.55 -7.43 17.40
CA GLY A 364 -25.92 -8.84 17.44
C GLY A 364 -26.31 -9.34 16.06
N SER A 365 -27.02 -10.48 16.01
CA SER A 365 -27.54 -11.06 14.76
C SER A 365 -28.80 -10.36 14.22
N GLN A 366 -29.40 -9.49 15.04
CA GLN A 366 -30.57 -8.70 14.69
C GLN A 366 -30.50 -7.34 15.36
N THR A 367 -30.96 -6.31 14.65
CA THR A 367 -31.14 -4.97 15.19
C THR A 367 -32.63 -4.69 15.30
N VAL A 368 -33.05 -4.17 16.46
CA VAL A 368 -34.38 -3.60 16.68
C VAL A 368 -34.23 -2.09 16.78
N LEU A 369 -34.82 -1.35 15.84
CA LEU A 369 -34.72 0.09 15.78
C LEU A 369 -36.10 0.74 15.88
N SER A 370 -36.21 1.76 16.73
CA SER A 370 -37.35 2.67 16.69
C SER A 370 -37.16 3.68 15.57
N VAL A 371 -38.05 3.68 14.59
CA VAL A 371 -38.11 4.65 13.49
C VAL A 371 -39.23 5.67 13.76
N SER A 372 -39.05 6.90 13.27
CA SER A 372 -39.99 7.98 13.52
C SER A 372 -41.37 7.69 12.92
N ALA A 373 -42.42 7.97 13.71
CA ALA A 373 -43.80 7.88 13.25
C ALA A 373 -44.03 8.91 12.15
N ALA A 374 -44.37 8.44 10.95
CA ALA A 374 -44.60 9.29 9.80
C ALA A 374 -46.08 9.70 9.70
N THR A 375 -46.34 10.94 9.31
CA THR A 375 -47.69 11.44 9.00
C THR A 375 -48.17 11.00 7.61
N THR A 376 -47.29 10.38 6.82
CA THR A 376 -47.52 9.81 5.49
C THR A 376 -46.88 8.43 5.42
N ASN A 377 -47.24 7.63 4.42
CA ASN A 377 -46.56 6.35 4.17
C ASN A 377 -45.06 6.58 3.95
N ARG A 378 -44.22 5.69 4.49
CA ARG A 378 -42.78 5.65 4.25
C ARG A 378 -42.38 4.26 3.77
N PHE A 379 -41.39 4.23 2.89
CA PHE A 379 -40.68 3.04 2.47
C PHE A 379 -39.31 3.09 3.12
N TYR A 380 -38.90 1.99 3.75
CA TYR A 380 -37.61 1.88 4.43
C TYR A 380 -36.66 0.98 3.65
N ARG A 381 -35.37 1.28 3.76
CA ARG A 381 -34.30 0.34 3.41
C ARG A 381 -33.21 0.36 4.47
N VAL A 382 -32.47 -0.73 4.55
CA VAL A 382 -31.29 -0.85 5.40
C VAL A 382 -30.06 -0.91 4.51
N ARG A 383 -29.00 -0.22 4.91
CA ARG A 383 -27.68 -0.30 4.28
C ARG A 383 -26.68 -0.83 5.28
N ALA A 384 -25.74 -1.64 4.82
CA ALA A 384 -24.60 -2.13 5.58
C ALA A 384 -23.29 -1.57 5.00
N LYS A 385 -22.25 -1.49 5.83
CA LYS A 385 -20.86 -1.25 5.42
C LYS A 385 -19.87 -1.84 6.43
N LEU A 386 -18.62 -1.98 6.02
CA LEU A 386 -17.51 -2.37 6.90
C LEU A 386 -17.33 -1.36 8.05
N ARG A 387 -16.83 -1.86 9.18
CA ARG A 387 -16.75 -1.09 10.43
C ARG A 387 -15.68 -0.02 10.42
#